data_AF-A0A1Y1IU13-F1
#
_entry.id   AF-A0A1Y1IU13-F1
#
_cell.length_a   1.000
_cell.length_b   1.000
_cell.length_c   1.000
_cell.angle_alpha   90.00
_cell.angle_beta   90.00
_cell.angle_gamma   90.00
#
_symmetry.space_group_name_H-M   'P 1'
#
loop_
_entity.id
_entity.type
_entity.pdbx_description
1 polymer ?
#
loop_
_entity_poly.entity_id
_entity_poly.type
_entity_poly.pdbx_seq_one_letter_code
_entity_poly.pdbx_strand_id
1 'polypeptide(L)'
;MSKSLGIPVKLLHEAEGHVVTVEIKSGETYRGTLIEAEDNWNVQLENITHTAKDGKVGQLEHVFIRGSKVRFLIIPDMLKNAPMFKRIDPKTKKQGVSGLGVGRGRAMATRTKGRGPGALGGRGGGFGGRGPGQ
;
A
#
# COMPACT_ATOMS: atom_id res chain seq x y z
N MET A 1 17.62 -6.61 10.02
CA MET A 1 16.42 -7.38 9.60
C MET A 1 15.21 -6.54 9.94
N SER A 2 14.54 -5.93 8.96
CA SER A 2 13.23 -5.33 9.22
C SER A 2 12.25 -6.48 9.42
N LYS A 3 11.78 -6.70 10.66
CA LYS A 3 10.72 -7.67 10.92
C LYS A 3 9.49 -7.17 10.16
N SER A 4 9.05 -7.94 9.17
CA SER A 4 7.75 -7.72 8.54
C SER A 4 6.66 -8.01 9.58
N LEU A 5 6.23 -6.99 10.32
CA LEU A 5 5.12 -7.09 11.25
C LEU A 5 3.88 -7.62 10.51
N GLY A 6 3.15 -8.54 11.14
CA GLY A 6 1.90 -9.05 10.58
C GLY A 6 0.88 -7.93 10.43
N ILE A 7 -0.01 -8.03 9.44
CA ILE A 7 -1.08 -7.06 9.19
C ILE A 7 -1.88 -6.73 10.47
N PRO A 8 -2.25 -7.70 11.34
CA PRO A 8 -2.97 -7.39 12.57
C PRO A 8 -2.21 -6.48 13.55
N VAL A 9 -0.90 -6.67 13.69
CA VAL A 9 -0.06 -5.82 14.58
C VAL A 9 0.05 -4.41 14.02
N LYS A 10 0.17 -4.27 12.69
CA LYS A 10 0.15 -2.94 12.08
C LYS A 10 -1.20 -2.24 12.25
N LEU A 11 -2.31 -2.99 12.15
CA LEU A 11 -3.65 -2.45 12.41
C LEU A 11 -3.81 -1.98 13.86
N LEU A 12 -3.19 -2.70 14.80
CA LEU A 12 -3.19 -2.29 16.20
C LEU A 12 -2.51 -0.93 16.39
N HIS A 13 -1.38 -0.68 15.74
CA HIS A 13 -0.72 0.64 15.79
C HIS A 13 -1.57 1.75 15.14
N GLU A 14 -2.26 1.46 14.03
CA GLU A 14 -3.19 2.46 13.42
C GLU A 14 -4.39 2.78 14.33
N ALA A 15 -4.69 1.94 15.32
CA ALA A 15 -5.75 2.18 16.28
C ALA A 15 -5.33 3.11 17.43
N GLU A 16 -4.05 3.45 17.56
CA GLU A 16 -3.57 4.40 18.55
C GLU A 16 -4.30 5.76 18.39
N GLY A 17 -4.54 6.43 19.51
CA GLY A 17 -5.34 7.65 19.60
C GLY A 17 -6.86 7.45 19.54
N HIS A 18 -7.34 6.22 19.34
CA HIS A 18 -8.78 5.95 19.25
C HIS A 18 -9.33 5.19 20.45
N VAL A 19 -10.65 5.27 20.65
CA VAL A 19 -11.35 4.45 21.64
C VAL A 19 -11.42 3.00 21.16
N VAL A 20 -10.84 2.10 21.94
CA VAL A 20 -10.85 0.66 21.72
C VAL A 20 -11.53 -0.05 22.88
N THR A 21 -11.92 -1.31 22.67
CA THR A 21 -12.33 -2.21 23.76
C THR A 21 -11.40 -3.40 23.79
N VAL A 22 -10.76 -3.65 24.93
CA VAL A 22 -9.86 -4.78 25.16
C VAL A 22 -10.55 -5.77 26.07
N GLU A 23 -10.71 -7.01 25.60
CA GLU A 23 -11.11 -8.12 26.47
C GLU A 23 -9.87 -8.93 26.84
N ILE A 24 -9.69 -9.20 28.13
CA ILE A 24 -8.61 -10.04 28.62
C ILE A 24 -9.09 -11.47 28.89
N LYS A 25 -8.13 -12.40 29.02
CA LYS A 25 -8.40 -13.83 29.21
C LYS A 25 -9.22 -14.17 30.46
N SER A 26 -9.27 -13.30 31.48
CA SER A 26 -10.14 -13.47 32.65
C SER A 26 -11.62 -13.19 32.36
N GLY A 27 -11.93 -12.53 31.24
CA GLY A 27 -13.28 -12.10 30.84
C GLY A 27 -13.62 -10.66 31.25
N GLU A 28 -12.68 -9.93 31.83
CA GLU A 28 -12.85 -8.49 32.10
C GLU A 28 -12.64 -7.69 30.81
N THR A 29 -13.34 -6.56 30.71
CA THR A 29 -13.24 -5.65 29.56
C THR A 29 -12.80 -4.25 29.97
N TYR A 30 -11.99 -3.65 29.13
CA TYR A 30 -11.44 -2.31 29.31
C TYR A 30 -11.75 -1.50 28.06
N ARG A 31 -12.62 -0.50 28.18
CA ARG A 31 -12.96 0.39 27.07
C ARG A 31 -12.44 1.79 27.35
N GLY A 32 -11.50 2.26 26.54
CA GLY A 32 -10.83 3.55 26.71
C GLY A 32 -10.03 3.95 25.48
N THR A 33 -9.34 5.07 25.54
CA THR A 33 -8.47 5.55 24.46
C THR A 33 -7.16 4.77 24.46
N LEU A 34 -6.78 4.20 23.31
CA LEU A 34 -5.49 3.54 23.12
C LEU A 34 -4.39 4.59 22.98
N ILE A 35 -3.47 4.63 23.93
CA ILE A 35 -2.36 5.57 23.95
C ILE A 35 -1.15 5.03 23.20
N GLU A 36 -0.80 3.78 23.50
CA GLU A 36 0.36 3.13 22.91
C GLU A 36 0.08 1.64 22.76
N ALA A 37 0.52 1.07 21.65
CA ALA A 37 0.56 -0.36 21.44
C ALA A 37 1.98 -0.82 21.09
N GLU A 38 2.37 -1.99 21.59
CA GLU A 38 3.65 -2.63 21.25
C GLU A 38 3.46 -3.85 20.32
N ASP A 39 4.52 -4.25 19.62
CA ASP A 39 4.57 -5.45 18.77
C ASP A 39 4.14 -6.74 19.49
N ASN A 40 4.33 -6.80 20.81
CA ASN A 40 4.00 -7.93 21.68
C ASN A 40 2.56 -7.88 22.22
N TRP A 41 1.74 -6.94 21.72
CA TRP A 41 0.35 -6.65 22.11
C TRP A 41 0.19 -6.04 23.51
N ASN A 42 1.27 -5.61 24.17
CA ASN A 42 1.11 -4.72 25.32
C ASN A 42 0.42 -3.44 24.85
N VAL A 43 -0.52 -2.96 25.67
CA VAL A 43 -1.28 -1.75 25.36
C VAL A 43 -1.42 -0.87 26.59
N GLN A 44 -1.31 0.43 26.37
CA GLN A 44 -1.63 1.45 27.35
C GLN A 44 -2.95 2.12 26.98
N LEU A 45 -3.86 2.21 27.95
CA LEU A 45 -5.16 2.86 27.80
C LEU A 45 -5.26 4.05 28.76
N GLU A 46 -6.07 5.03 28.40
CA GLU A 46 -6.52 6.12 29.28
C GLU A 46 -8.04 6.28 29.24
N ASN A 47 -8.60 6.95 30.27
CA ASN A 47 -10.02 7.24 30.43
C ASN A 47 -10.90 6.00 30.23
N ILE A 48 -10.65 4.97 31.04
CA ILE A 48 -11.16 3.62 30.84
C ILE A 48 -12.43 3.38 31.65
N THR A 49 -13.48 2.92 30.99
CA THR A 49 -14.58 2.21 31.62
C THR A 49 -14.21 0.72 31.72
N HIS A 50 -13.95 0.26 32.94
CA HIS A 50 -13.66 -1.14 33.25
C HIS A 50 -14.95 -1.88 33.59
N THR A 51 -15.13 -3.08 33.03
CA THR A 51 -16.21 -4.00 33.44
C THR A 51 -15.59 -5.28 33.96
N ALA A 52 -15.81 -5.53 35.25
CA ALA A 52 -15.41 -6.75 35.90
C ALA A 52 -16.24 -7.95 35.42
N LYS A 53 -15.74 -9.17 35.65
CA LYS A 53 -16.41 -10.41 35.24
C LYS A 53 -17.81 -10.58 35.85
N ASP A 54 -18.06 -10.00 37.02
CA ASP A 54 -19.36 -9.99 37.69
C ASP A 54 -20.31 -8.90 37.15
N GLY A 55 -19.89 -8.16 36.12
CA GLY A 55 -20.66 -7.10 35.48
C GLY A 55 -20.54 -5.74 36.18
N LYS A 56 -19.81 -5.63 37.29
CA LYS A 56 -19.60 -4.33 37.94
C LYS A 56 -18.76 -3.43 37.05
N VAL A 57 -19.18 -2.19 36.93
CA VAL A 57 -18.52 -1.17 36.11
C VAL A 57 -17.79 -0.18 37.00
N GLY A 58 -16.55 0.14 36.64
CA GLY A 58 -15.72 1.15 37.29
C GLY A 58 -15.04 2.07 36.27
N GLN A 59 -14.47 3.16 36.76
CA GLN A 59 -13.66 4.09 35.96
C GLN A 59 -12.21 4.00 36.42
N LEU A 60 -11.28 4.01 35.47
CA LEU A 60 -9.85 4.02 35.70
C LEU A 60 -9.22 5.11 34.81
N GLU A 61 -8.28 5.88 35.35
CA GLU A 61 -7.62 6.94 34.58
C GLU A 61 -6.60 6.38 33.60
N HIS A 62 -5.75 5.46 34.07
CA HIS A 62 -4.68 4.84 33.28
C HIS A 62 -4.58 3.35 33.55
N VAL A 63 -4.41 2.55 32.49
CA VAL A 63 -4.21 1.10 32.59
C VAL A 63 -3.14 0.65 31.60
N PHE A 64 -2.23 -0.21 32.05
CA PHE A 64 -1.32 -0.95 31.18
C PHE A 64 -1.69 -2.44 31.18
N ILE A 65 -1.99 -2.99 30.01
CA ILE A 65 -2.37 -4.39 29.85
C ILE A 65 -1.24 -5.13 29.14
N ARG A 66 -0.75 -6.20 29.76
CA ARG A 66 0.22 -7.10 29.14
C ARG A 66 -0.42 -7.87 27.98
N GLY A 67 0.22 -7.86 26.80
CA GLY A 67 -0.33 -8.46 25.58
C GLY A 67 -0.63 -9.95 25.69
N SER A 68 0.13 -10.70 26.48
CA SER A 68 -0.13 -12.13 26.71
C SER A 68 -1.45 -12.42 27.46
N LYS A 69 -2.07 -11.41 28.07
CA LYS A 69 -3.38 -11.50 28.74
C LYS A 69 -4.53 -11.06 27.84
N VAL A 70 -4.27 -10.40 26.72
CA VAL A 70 -5.29 -9.99 25.76
C VAL A 70 -5.93 -11.24 25.12
N ARG A 71 -7.24 -11.22 24.97
CA ARG A 71 -8.02 -12.20 24.20
C ARG A 71 -8.34 -11.65 22.81
N PHE A 72 -8.93 -10.45 22.76
CA PHE A 72 -9.17 -9.71 21.51
C PHE A 72 -9.30 -8.21 21.79
N LEU A 73 -9.24 -7.41 20.72
CA LEU A 73 -9.58 -6.00 20.73
C LEU A 73 -10.70 -5.72 19.74
N ILE A 74 -11.56 -4.76 20.09
CA ILE A 74 -12.50 -4.11 19.19
C ILE A 74 -11.91 -2.73 18.85
N ILE A 75 -11.70 -2.50 17.57
CA ILE A 75 -11.07 -1.30 16.99
C ILE A 75 -12.15 -0.52 16.23
N PRO A 76 -12.06 0.82 16.10
CA PRO A 76 -13.06 1.60 15.36
C PRO A 76 -13.27 1.16 13.91
N ASP A 77 -14.52 1.23 13.47
CA ASP A 77 -14.93 0.87 12.09
C ASP A 77 -14.28 1.73 11.01
N MET A 78 -13.71 2.89 11.35
CA MET A 78 -12.98 3.73 10.40
C MET A 78 -11.79 2.99 9.76
N LEU A 79 -11.20 2.04 10.49
CA LEU A 79 -10.06 1.25 10.02
C LEU A 79 -10.47 0.09 9.10
N LYS A 80 -11.77 -0.15 8.87
CA LYS A 80 -12.25 -1.22 7.98
C LYS A 80 -11.72 -1.09 6.54
N ASN A 81 -11.50 0.14 6.10
CA ASN A 81 -11.02 0.46 4.75
C ASN A 81 -9.51 0.77 4.73
N ALA A 82 -8.80 0.48 5.83
CA ALA A 82 -7.37 0.73 5.92
C ALA A 82 -6.63 0.02 4.76
N PRO A 83 -5.61 0.66 4.17
CA PRO A 83 -4.90 0.14 2.99
C PRO A 83 -4.26 -1.22 3.25
N MET A 84 -4.01 -1.59 4.52
CA MET A 84 -3.44 -2.87 4.92
C MET A 84 -4.34 -4.07 4.65
N PHE A 85 -5.65 -3.88 4.50
CA PHE A 85 -6.58 -4.93 4.09
C PHE A 85 -6.64 -5.15 2.57
N LYS A 86 -6.06 -4.23 1.78
CA LYS A 86 -5.96 -4.43 0.34
C LYS A 86 -4.96 -5.55 0.07
N ARG A 87 -5.46 -6.67 -0.44
CA ARG A 87 -4.61 -7.75 -0.95
C ARG A 87 -3.72 -7.17 -2.04
N ILE A 88 -2.41 -7.26 -1.85
CA ILE A 88 -1.46 -6.96 -2.93
C ILE A 88 -1.65 -8.06 -3.96
N ASP A 89 -2.34 -7.76 -5.05
CA ASP A 89 -2.40 -8.66 -6.19
C ASP A 89 -0.97 -8.89 -6.70
N PRO A 90 -0.50 -10.15 -6.84
CA PRO A 90 0.83 -10.42 -7.36
C PRO A 90 1.04 -9.89 -8.80
N LYS A 91 -0.04 -9.49 -9.49
CA LYS A 91 0.01 -8.85 -10.82
C LYS A 91 0.48 -7.39 -10.77
N THR A 92 0.24 -6.64 -9.69
CA THR A 92 0.69 -5.23 -9.58
C THR A 92 2.16 -5.10 -9.16
N LYS A 93 2.78 -6.16 -8.61
CA LYS A 93 4.24 -6.17 -8.35
C LYS A 93 5.11 -6.13 -9.60
N LYS A 94 4.57 -6.46 -10.79
CA LYS A 94 5.34 -6.41 -12.05
C LYS A 94 5.48 -5.01 -12.66
N GLN A 95 4.85 -3.97 -12.11
CA GLN A 95 4.97 -2.60 -12.63
C GLN A 95 5.73 -1.63 -11.71
N GLY A 96 6.15 -2.05 -10.52
CA GLY A 96 6.76 -1.15 -9.52
C GLY A 96 8.29 -1.18 -9.42
N VAL A 97 8.98 -2.05 -10.15
CA VAL A 97 10.46 -2.09 -10.16
C VAL A 97 10.96 -2.32 -11.60
N SER A 98 10.57 -1.45 -12.54
CA SER A 98 11.50 -1.17 -13.63
C SER A 98 12.44 -0.12 -13.10
N GLY A 99 13.66 -0.56 -12.75
CA GLY A 99 14.74 0.33 -12.39
C GLY A 99 14.90 1.43 -13.44
N LEU A 100 15.57 2.50 -13.02
CA LEU A 100 16.18 3.51 -13.88
C LEU A 100 16.81 2.84 -15.10
N GLY A 101 16.04 2.77 -16.18
CA GLY A 101 16.38 2.12 -17.44
C GLY A 101 16.20 3.17 -18.51
N VAL A 102 17.33 3.78 -18.86
CA VAL A 102 17.51 4.75 -19.94
C VAL A 102 16.70 4.34 -21.17
N GLY A 103 15.97 5.33 -21.71
CA GLY A 103 14.85 5.15 -22.62
C GLY A 103 15.10 4.27 -23.84
N ARG A 104 14.14 3.37 -24.10
CA ARG A 104 13.93 2.81 -25.43
C ARG A 104 12.78 3.57 -26.09
N GLY A 105 13.17 4.60 -26.83
CA GLY A 105 12.30 5.39 -27.68
C GLY A 105 11.48 4.49 -28.62
N ARG A 106 10.17 4.60 -28.45
CA ARG A 106 9.14 4.78 -29.47
C ARG A 106 9.52 4.47 -30.92
N ALA A 107 8.58 3.75 -31.54
CA ALA A 107 8.08 3.90 -32.92
C ALA A 107 8.40 2.73 -33.86
N MET A 108 7.51 1.73 -33.82
CA MET A 108 6.66 1.37 -34.96
C MET A 108 7.21 1.74 -36.35
N ALA A 109 7.97 0.84 -36.96
CA ALA A 109 8.14 0.78 -38.40
C ALA A 109 7.58 -0.55 -38.89
N THR A 110 6.28 -0.50 -39.18
CA THR A 110 5.50 -1.51 -39.87
C THR A 110 6.05 -1.81 -41.28
N ARG A 111 6.02 -3.12 -41.62
CA ARG A 111 5.58 -3.69 -42.92
C ARG A 111 6.56 -3.76 -44.11
N THR A 112 7.06 -4.98 -44.32
CA THR A 112 6.93 -5.83 -45.54
C THR A 112 7.27 -5.26 -46.94
N LYS A 113 8.33 -5.84 -47.53
CA LYS A 113 8.37 -6.58 -48.82
C LYS A 113 7.72 -5.93 -50.08
N GLY A 114 8.57 -5.44 -50.98
CA GLY A 114 8.53 -5.79 -52.42
C GLY A 114 7.87 -4.83 -53.43
N ARG A 115 8.60 -4.59 -54.54
CA ARG A 115 8.16 -4.30 -55.93
C ARG A 115 7.52 -2.90 -56.22
N GLY A 116 8.11 -2.14 -57.18
CA GLY A 116 7.66 -0.81 -57.64
C GLY A 116 6.48 -0.84 -58.63
N PRO A 117 6.32 0.06 -59.63
CA PRO A 117 6.94 1.37 -59.92
C PRO A 117 5.89 2.52 -60.00
N GLY A 118 6.31 3.80 -60.02
CA GLY A 118 5.43 4.87 -60.54
C GLY A 118 5.55 6.26 -59.91
N ALA A 119 5.95 7.21 -60.75
CA ALA A 119 5.41 8.57 -60.87
C ALA A 119 5.30 9.46 -59.61
N LEU A 120 6.36 10.21 -59.33
CA LEU A 120 6.27 11.64 -59.01
C LEU A 120 7.25 12.35 -59.98
N GLY A 121 6.87 13.27 -60.86
CA GLY A 121 5.84 14.29 -60.70
C GLY A 121 6.40 15.47 -59.92
N GLY A 122 7.46 16.14 -60.42
CA GLY A 122 8.07 17.29 -59.75
C GLY A 122 9.01 18.07 -60.66
N ARG A 123 8.58 19.27 -61.03
CA ARG A 123 9.21 20.25 -61.92
C ARG A 123 10.54 20.78 -61.38
N GLY A 124 11.49 21.06 -62.29
CA GLY A 124 12.27 22.29 -62.23
C GLY A 124 13.80 22.17 -62.39
N GLY A 125 14.28 22.66 -63.54
CA GLY A 125 15.63 23.21 -63.77
C GLY A 125 16.76 22.18 -63.85
N GLY A 126 17.62 22.12 -64.86
CA GLY A 126 18.00 23.09 -65.88
C GLY A 126 19.48 22.86 -66.16
N PHE A 127 19.88 22.99 -67.43
CA PHE A 127 21.27 22.99 -67.93
C PHE A 127 22.05 21.67 -67.75
N GLY A 128 22.81 21.18 -68.70
CA GLY A 128 23.29 21.69 -69.97
C GLY A 128 24.27 20.61 -70.43
N GLY A 129 24.05 20.07 -71.63
CA GLY A 129 24.83 18.94 -72.10
C GLY A 129 26.27 19.28 -72.44
N ARG A 130 26.97 18.19 -72.77
CA ARG A 130 28.05 18.11 -73.76
C ARG A 130 29.47 18.29 -73.20
N GLY A 131 30.03 17.16 -72.73
CA GLY A 131 31.45 16.88 -72.94
C GLY A 131 31.63 16.19 -74.30
N PRO A 132 32.64 16.57 -75.12
CA PRO A 132 33.05 15.78 -76.27
C PRO A 132 34.38 15.06 -75.99
N GLY A 133 34.60 13.98 -76.74
CA GLY A 133 35.93 13.70 -77.26
C GLY A 133 36.54 12.38 -76.85
N GLN A 134 36.49 11.46 -77.82
CA GLN A 134 37.50 10.44 -78.19
C GLN A 134 37.80 9.33 -77.17
#